data_AF-A0A392W7Y6-F1
#
_entry.id   AF-A0A392W7Y6-F1
#
_cell.length_a   1.000
_cell.length_b   1.000
_cell.length_c   1.000
_cell.angle_alpha   90.00
_cell.angle_beta   90.00
_cell.angle_gamma   90.00
#
_symmetry.space_group_name_H-M   'P 1'
#
loop_
_entity.id
_entity.type
_entity.pdbx_description
1 polymer ?
#
loop_
_entity_poly.entity_id
_entity_poly.type
_entity_poly.pdbx_seq_one_letter_code
_entity_poly.pdbx_strand_id
1 'polypeptide(L)' 'MGAGGIVITWEMFKGEFLRKYFPVDIKNKKVVEFMELKQGD' A
#
# COMPACT_ATOMS: atom_id res chain seq x y z
N MET A 1 -6.77 -28.55 21.28
CA MET A 1 -7.64 -27.52 20.68
C MET A 1 -6.77 -26.76 19.69
N GLY A 2 -6.73 -27.22 18.43
CA GLY A 2 -5.86 -26.64 17.41
C GLY A 2 -6.28 -25.21 17.13
N ALA A 3 -5.29 -24.31 17.04
CA ALA A 3 -5.53 -22.91 16.70
C ALA A 3 -6.34 -22.84 15.40
N GLY A 4 -7.60 -22.41 15.51
CA GLY A 4 -8.48 -22.15 14.37
C GLY A 4 -8.01 -20.91 13.63
N GLY A 5 -6.81 -20.96 13.07
CA GLY A 5 -6.27 -19.92 12.23
C GLY A 5 -7.08 -19.87 10.93
N ILE A 6 -7.58 -18.69 10.59
CA ILE A 6 -8.13 -18.44 9.25
C ILE A 6 -6.96 -18.59 8.29
N VAL A 7 -7.05 -19.56 7.37
CA VAL A 7 -6.08 -19.69 6.28
C VAL A 7 -6.33 -18.53 5.32
N ILE A 8 -5.50 -17.50 5.41
CA ILE A 8 -5.54 -16.35 4.50
C ILE A 8 -4.65 -16.68 3.30
N THR A 9 -5.19 -16.55 2.10
CA THR A 9 -4.39 -16.72 0.88
C THR A 9 -3.42 -15.55 0.72
N TRP A 10 -2.29 -15.80 0.06
CA TRP A 10 -1.29 -14.76 -0.21
C TRP A 10 -1.88 -13.56 -0.97
N GLU A 11 -2.88 -13.80 -1.83
CA GLU A 11 -3.57 -12.75 -2.59
C GLU A 11 -4.44 -11.86 -1.71
N MET A 12 -5.21 -12.46 -0.79
CA MET A 12 -6.02 -11.72 0.19
C MET A 12 -5.15 -10.88 1.12
N PHE A 13 -4.04 -11.45 1.60
CA PHE A 13 -3.07 -10.71 2.43
C PHE A 13 -2.51 -9.49 1.70
N LYS A 14 -2.05 -9.65 0.45
CA LYS A 14 -1.51 -8.54 -0.35
C LYS A 14 -2.54 -7.45 -0.58
N GLY A 15 -3.79 -7.80 -0.90
CA GLY A 15 -4.87 -6.83 -1.09
C GLY A 15 -5.16 -6.01 0.16
N GLU A 16 -5.33 -6.67 1.30
CA GLU A 16 -5.59 -6.01 2.59
C GLU A 16 -4.40 -5.19 3.09
N PHE A 17 -3.17 -5.69 2.90
CA PHE A 17 -1.95 -4.97 3.26
C PHE A 17 -1.81 -3.67 2.46
N LEU A 18 -1.96 -3.74 1.13
CA LEU A 18 -1.87 -2.55 0.28
C LEU A 18 -2.99 -1.57 0.58
N ARG A 19 -4.22 -2.05 0.84
CA ARG A 19 -5.33 -1.18 1.23
C ARG A 19 -5.10 -0.49 2.57
N LYS A 20 -4.54 -1.17 3.56
CA LYS A 20 -4.33 -0.63 4.92
C LYS A 20 -3.17 0.35 5.00
N TYR A 21 -2.10 0.12 4.25
CA TYR A 21 -0.87 0.92 4.35
C TYR A 21 -0.65 1.84 3.13
N PHE A 22 -1.35 1.61 2.02
CA PHE A 22 -1.23 2.37 0.78
C PHE A 22 -2.60 2.78 0.17
N PRO A 23 -3.61 3.21 0.95
CA PRO A 23 -4.98 3.40 0.44
C PRO A 23 -5.12 4.45 -0.66
N VAL A 24 -4.42 5.58 -0.54
CA VAL A 24 -4.52 6.71 -1.49
C VAL A 24 -3.33 7.68 -1.34
N ASP A 25 -2.79 7.79 -0.13
CA ASP A 25 -1.80 8.80 0.24
C ASP A 25 -0.47 8.65 -0.48
N ILE A 26 0.00 7.41 -0.72
CA ILE A 26 1.31 7.18 -1.33
C ILE A 26 1.28 7.44 -2.84
N LYS A 27 0.17 7.16 -3.52
CA LYS A 27 0.02 7.48 -4.95
C LYS A 27 -0.13 8.99 -5.13
N ASN A 28 -0.97 9.64 -4.34
CA ASN A 28 -1.16 11.09 -4.43
C ASN A 28 0.09 11.84 -4.01
N LYS A 29 0.80 11.42 -2.95
CA LYS A 29 2.06 12.03 -2.52
C LYS A 29 3.15 11.92 -3.57
N LYS A 30 3.31 10.76 -4.24
CA LYS A 30 4.30 10.61 -5.32
C LYS A 30 3.95 11.42 -6.56
N VAL A 31 2.66 11.57 -6.89
CA VAL A 31 2.23 12.43 -8.00
C VAL A 31 2.46 13.91 -7.68
N VAL A 32 2.15 14.34 -6.46
CA VAL A 32 2.42 15.71 -5.99
C VAL A 32 3.92 15.99 -5.94
N GLU A 33 4.71 15.09 -5.35
CA GLU A 33 6.17 15.17 -5.35
C GLU A 33 6.71 15.29 -6.77
N PHE A 34 6.22 14.47 -7.72
CA PHE A 34 6.60 14.54 -9.13
C PHE A 34 6.18 15.86 -9.81
N MET A 35 5.01 16.42 -9.49
CA MET A 35 4.57 17.72 -10.00
C MET A 35 5.37 18.89 -9.41
N GLU A 36 5.86 18.75 -8.18
CA GLU A 36 6.64 19.76 -7.47
C GLU A 36 8.15 19.62 -7.68
N LEU A 37 8.60 18.53 -8.34
CA LEU A 37 10.00 18.37 -8.75
C LEU A 37 10.41 19.55 -9.64
N LYS A 38 11.29 20.38 -9.11
CA LYS A 38 12.08 21.32 -9.90
C LYS A 38 13.39 20.63 -10.26
N GLN A 39 13.70 20.63 -11.55
CA GLN A 39 15.02 20.24 -12.03
C GLN A 39 16.04 21.17 -11.37
N GLY A 40 16.97 20.61 -10.59
CA GLY A 40 18.09 21.38 -10.05
C GLY A 40 18.95 21.90 -11.20
N ASP A 41 19.49 23.11 -11.05
CA ASP A 41 20.37 23.76 -12.03
C ASP A 41 21.53 22.85 -12.49
#